data_AF-A0A381S3Y9-F1
#
_entry.id   AF-A0A381S3Y9-F1
#
_cell.length_a   1.000
_cell.length_b   1.000
_cell.length_c   1.000
_cell.angle_alpha   90.00
_cell.angle_beta   90.00
_cell.angle_gamma   90.00
#
_symmetry.space_group_name_H-M   'P 1'
#
loop_
_entity.id
_entity.type
_entity.pdbx_description
1 polymer ?
#
loop_
_entity_poly.entity_id
_entity_poly.type
_entity_poly.pdbx_seq_one_letter_code
_entity_poly.pdbx_strand_id
1 'polypeptide(L)'
;MSLQSGFPLNRLPQLRVDYPSLKVVREHVSNGCARMLVVSLPDSHGRTTHGEYKVVIDVTNGLGQVPVSYVLNTEDVRQFRYIVRGGQKHHAYDHSLATIPGTDKEAWWICHGDFSAVYSVLEDDPVARMGGFLNHIISLLNW
;
A
#
# COMPACT_ATOMS: atom_id res chain seq x y z
N MET A 1 12.47 -14.27 19.21
CA MET A 1 11.25 -14.50 18.40
C MET A 1 11.33 -13.57 17.19
N SER A 2 11.50 -14.08 15.97
CA SER A 2 11.47 -13.19 14.79
C SER A 2 10.02 -12.77 14.57
N LEU A 3 9.71 -11.48 14.77
CA LEU A 3 8.46 -10.90 14.29
C LEU A 3 8.34 -11.26 12.80
N GLN A 4 7.27 -11.94 12.42
CA GLN A 4 7.03 -12.33 11.03
C GLN A 4 6.92 -11.02 10.21
N SER A 5 7.88 -10.78 9.33
CA SER A 5 7.87 -9.63 8.42
C SER A 5 6.92 -9.91 7.26
N GLY A 6 6.01 -8.98 6.97
CA GLY A 6 5.06 -9.08 5.85
C GLY A 6 3.65 -9.56 6.22
N PHE A 7 2.82 -9.70 5.19
CA PHE A 7 1.45 -10.17 5.26
C PHE A 7 1.38 -11.71 5.11
N PRO A 8 0.69 -12.46 6.01
CA PRO A 8 0.64 -13.92 5.93
C PRO A 8 -0.08 -14.45 4.68
N LEU A 9 0.60 -15.28 3.87
CA LEU A 9 0.05 -15.77 2.59
C LEU A 9 -1.22 -16.60 2.75
N ASN A 10 -1.32 -17.38 3.83
CA ASN A 10 -2.51 -18.17 4.14
C ASN A 10 -3.76 -17.32 4.46
N ARG A 11 -3.58 -16.03 4.79
CA ARG A 11 -4.66 -15.08 5.05
C ARG A 11 -5.07 -14.29 3.80
N LEU A 12 -4.31 -14.36 2.71
CA LEU A 12 -4.56 -13.61 1.48
C LEU A 12 -5.95 -13.86 0.85
N PRO A 13 -6.48 -15.10 0.85
CA PRO A 13 -7.83 -15.36 0.31
C PRO A 13 -8.93 -14.56 1.01
N GLN A 14 -8.76 -14.23 2.31
CA GLN A 14 -9.76 -13.49 3.07
C GLN A 14 -9.84 -12.03 2.60
N LEU A 15 -8.70 -11.36 2.39
CA LEU A 15 -8.67 -10.01 1.81
C LEU A 15 -9.21 -9.96 0.38
N ARG A 16 -9.02 -11.03 -0.40
CA ARG A 16 -9.47 -11.08 -1.80
C ARG A 16 -10.99 -11.08 -1.96
N VAL A 17 -11.74 -11.35 -0.88
CA VAL A 17 -13.20 -11.22 -0.89
C VAL A 17 -13.58 -9.77 -1.20
N ASP A 18 -12.91 -8.81 -0.57
CA ASP A 18 -13.16 -7.38 -0.75
C ASP A 18 -12.25 -6.73 -1.80
N TYR A 19 -11.05 -7.29 -2.00
CA TYR A 19 -10.05 -6.79 -2.96
C TYR A 19 -9.61 -7.89 -3.95
N PRO A 20 -10.45 -8.27 -4.94
CA PRO A 20 -10.19 -9.42 -5.81
C PRO A 20 -8.90 -9.32 -6.66
N SER A 21 -8.48 -8.09 -6.98
CA SER A 21 -7.27 -7.81 -7.76
C SER A 21 -5.97 -8.02 -6.95
N LEU A 22 -6.06 -8.19 -5.63
CA LEU A 22 -4.91 -8.28 -4.72
C LEU A 22 -4.04 -9.51 -5.04
N LYS A 23 -2.77 -9.26 -5.33
CA LYS A 23 -1.76 -10.25 -5.66
C LYS A 23 -0.48 -10.00 -4.87
N VAL A 24 0.34 -11.03 -4.81
CA VAL A 24 1.67 -10.99 -4.17
C VAL A 24 2.71 -10.75 -5.25
N VAL A 25 3.71 -9.93 -4.95
CA VAL A 25 4.91 -9.83 -5.79
C VAL A 25 5.81 -11.01 -5.45
N ARG A 26 5.93 -11.97 -6.38
CA ARG A 26 6.49 -13.32 -6.11
C ARG A 26 7.90 -13.29 -5.51
N GLU A 27 8.76 -12.38 -5.98
CA GLU A 27 10.14 -12.25 -5.51
C GLU A 27 10.24 -11.62 -4.11
N HIS A 28 9.14 -11.05 -3.60
CA HIS A 28 9.04 -10.44 -2.28
C HIS A 28 8.25 -11.32 -1.32
N VAL A 29 8.58 -12.62 -1.26
CA VAL A 29 8.00 -13.58 -0.32
C VAL A 29 9.10 -14.13 0.58
N SER A 30 8.86 -14.17 1.89
CA SER A 30 9.79 -14.72 2.86
C SER A 30 9.02 -15.39 4.00
N ASN A 31 9.41 -16.61 4.38
CA ASN A 31 8.86 -17.34 5.54
C ASN A 31 7.32 -17.43 5.57
N GLY A 32 6.69 -17.65 4.41
CA GLY A 32 5.23 -17.73 4.29
C GLY A 32 4.50 -16.39 4.34
N CYS A 33 5.23 -15.26 4.34
CA CYS A 33 4.67 -13.92 4.30
C CYS A 33 5.07 -13.18 3.01
N ALA A 34 4.13 -12.40 2.47
CA ALA A 34 4.38 -11.44 1.40
C ALA A 34 4.93 -10.14 1.98
N ARG A 35 6.08 -9.67 1.49
CA ARG A 35 6.66 -8.37 1.80
C ARG A 35 6.16 -7.27 0.88
N MET A 36 5.73 -7.62 -0.33
CA MET A 36 5.02 -6.70 -1.22
C MET A 36 3.76 -7.32 -1.80
N LEU A 37 2.73 -6.47 -1.88
CA LEU A 37 1.44 -6.76 -2.48
C LEU A 37 1.18 -5.78 -3.63
N VAL A 38 0.36 -6.18 -4.59
CA VAL A 38 -0.13 -5.31 -5.67
C VAL A 38 -1.65 -5.43 -5.77
N VAL A 39 -2.33 -4.31 -5.99
CA VAL A 39 -3.78 -4.22 -6.05
C VAL A 39 -4.21 -3.14 -7.04
N SER A 40 -5.31 -3.38 -7.76
CA SER A 40 -6.03 -2.33 -8.49
C SER A 40 -7.11 -1.76 -7.58
N LEU A 41 -7.06 -0.45 -7.33
CA LEU A 41 -8.03 0.29 -6.54
C LEU A 41 -8.92 1.15 -7.45
N PRO A 42 -10.23 1.22 -7.21
CA PRO A 42 -11.13 1.98 -8.06
C PRO A 42 -10.93 3.49 -7.93
N ASP A 43 -11.07 4.18 -9.05
CA ASP A 43 -11.22 5.63 -9.12
C ASP A 43 -12.71 5.97 -9.36
N SER A 44 -13.34 6.56 -8.36
CA SER A 44 -14.75 6.95 -8.36
C SER A 44 -14.98 8.40 -8.82
N HIS A 45 -13.91 9.14 -9.14
CA HIS A 45 -13.96 10.58 -9.43
C HIS A 45 -13.30 10.98 -10.76
N GLY A 46 -12.92 10.02 -11.61
CA GLY A 46 -12.37 10.30 -12.94
C GLY A 46 -10.98 10.95 -12.92
N ARG A 47 -10.22 10.68 -11.87
CA ARG A 47 -8.84 11.14 -11.62
C ARG A 47 -7.79 10.33 -12.36
N THR A 48 -8.19 9.22 -12.96
CA THR A 48 -7.38 8.37 -13.83
C THR A 48 -8.04 8.26 -15.20
N THR A 49 -7.24 7.98 -16.23
CA THR A 49 -7.74 7.73 -17.60
C THR A 49 -8.50 6.41 -17.72
N HIS A 50 -8.13 5.40 -16.93
CA HIS A 50 -8.65 4.03 -17.01
C HIS A 50 -9.55 3.61 -15.84
N GLY A 51 -9.89 4.53 -14.93
CA GLY A 51 -10.81 4.26 -13.80
C GLY A 51 -10.19 3.43 -12.67
N GLU A 52 -8.87 3.27 -12.63
CA GLU A 52 -8.17 2.55 -11.57
C GLU A 52 -6.79 3.11 -11.25
N TYR A 53 -6.39 2.96 -9.98
CA TYR A 53 -5.03 3.12 -9.51
C TYR A 53 -4.42 1.73 -9.34
N LYS A 54 -3.30 1.46 -10.02
CA LYS A 54 -2.48 0.27 -9.76
C LYS A 54 -1.51 0.61 -8.65
N VAL A 55 -1.61 -0.08 -7.53
CA VAL A 55 -0.86 0.25 -6.31
C VAL A 55 -0.02 -0.94 -5.88
N VAL A 56 1.25 -0.67 -5.56
CA VAL A 56 2.11 -1.62 -4.83
C VAL A 56 2.18 -1.19 -3.36
N ILE A 57 2.15 -2.16 -2.46
CA ILE A 57 2.14 -1.95 -1.00
C ILE A 57 3.34 -2.70 -0.42
N ASP A 58 4.23 -1.96 0.23
CA ASP A 58 5.38 -2.48 0.97
C ASP A 58 5.00 -2.70 2.45
N VAL A 59 5.05 -3.96 2.86
CA VAL A 59 4.81 -4.45 4.21
C VAL A 59 6.05 -5.16 4.77
N THR A 60 7.24 -4.87 4.25
CA THR A 60 8.49 -5.53 4.64
C THR A 60 8.74 -5.45 6.15
N ASN A 61 8.34 -4.37 6.79
CA ASN A 61 8.48 -4.17 8.24
C ASN A 61 7.32 -4.75 9.07
N GLY A 62 6.44 -5.54 8.44
CA GLY A 62 5.24 -6.09 9.06
C GLY A 62 4.08 -5.10 9.16
N LEU A 63 3.01 -5.52 9.83
CA LEU A 63 1.77 -4.74 9.99
C LEU A 63 1.66 -4.05 11.36
N GLY A 64 2.73 -4.07 12.15
CA GLY A 64 2.81 -3.28 13.40
C GLY A 64 3.02 -1.78 13.15
N GLN A 65 3.31 -1.41 11.90
CA GLN A 65 3.45 -0.03 11.45
C GLN A 65 2.66 0.17 10.15
N VAL A 66 2.34 1.43 9.85
CA VAL A 66 1.60 1.78 8.63
C VAL A 66 2.40 1.30 7.39
N PRO A 67 1.79 0.51 6.49
CA PRO A 67 2.42 0.13 5.24
C PRO A 67 2.72 1.33 4.34
N VAL A 68 3.73 1.20 3.49
CA VAL A 68 4.03 2.22 2.47
C VAL A 68 3.39 1.79 1.16
N SER A 69 2.77 2.72 0.42
CA SER A 69 2.13 2.41 -0.86
C SER A 69 2.53 3.38 -1.96
N TYR A 70 2.64 2.85 -3.18
CA TYR A 70 3.08 3.60 -4.35
C TYR A 70 2.16 3.35 -5.54
N VAL A 71 1.86 4.39 -6.31
CA VAL A 71 1.13 4.28 -7.58
C VAL A 71 2.09 3.81 -8.68
N LEU A 72 1.66 2.80 -9.45
CA LEU A 72 2.43 2.18 -10.52
C LEU A 72 2.12 2.77 -11.90
N ASN A 73 0.90 3.27 -12.12
CA ASN A 73 0.41 3.80 -13.40
C ASN A 73 0.25 5.32 -13.36
N THR A 74 1.32 6.04 -13.01
CA THR A 74 1.27 7.50 -12.87
C THR A 74 0.97 8.24 -14.17
N GLU A 75 1.27 7.61 -15.31
CA GLU A 75 0.90 8.09 -16.65
C GLU A 75 -0.62 8.19 -16.85
N ASP A 76 -1.40 7.42 -16.08
CA ASP A 76 -2.86 7.46 -16.12
C ASP A 76 -3.44 8.53 -15.18
N VAL A 77 -2.65 9.03 -14.23
CA VAL A 77 -3.12 9.94 -13.17
C VAL A 77 -3.24 11.36 -13.69
N ARG A 78 -4.43 11.94 -13.59
CA ARG A 78 -4.75 13.31 -13.98
C ARG A 78 -4.58 14.32 -12.85
N GLN A 79 -4.64 13.85 -11.60
CA GLN A 79 -4.52 14.68 -10.41
C GLN A 79 -3.69 13.99 -9.34
N PHE A 80 -2.59 14.64 -8.95
CA PHE A 80 -1.60 14.10 -8.01
C PHE A 80 -1.88 14.49 -6.55
N ARG A 81 -3.16 14.68 -6.19
CA ARG A 81 -3.53 15.00 -4.81
C ARG A 81 -3.23 13.78 -3.94
N TYR A 82 -2.41 13.96 -2.90
CA TYR A 82 -1.85 12.89 -2.06
C TYR A 82 -0.89 11.93 -2.76
N ILE A 83 -0.51 12.17 -4.02
CA ILE A 83 0.50 11.37 -4.72
C ILE A 83 1.73 12.25 -4.90
N VAL A 84 2.81 11.91 -4.21
CA VAL A 84 4.04 12.71 -4.18
C VAL A 84 5.23 11.83 -4.52
N ARG A 85 6.34 12.45 -4.96
CA ARG A 85 7.59 11.70 -5.13
C ARG A 85 8.04 11.11 -3.80
N GLY A 86 8.38 9.83 -3.80
CA GLY A 86 8.88 9.13 -2.63
C GLY A 86 10.31 9.55 -2.25
N GLY A 87 10.71 9.21 -1.02
CA GLY A 87 12.07 9.41 -0.52
C GLY A 87 12.42 10.86 -0.15
N GLN A 88 11.46 11.78 -0.23
CA GLN A 88 11.68 13.19 0.11
C GLN A 88 11.71 13.44 1.63
N LYS A 89 11.09 12.56 2.43
CA LYS A 89 11.08 12.62 3.91
C LYS A 89 10.59 13.96 4.45
N HIS A 90 9.55 14.53 3.82
CA HIS A 90 8.99 15.83 4.22
C HIS A 90 8.27 15.78 5.57
N HIS A 91 7.84 14.60 6.02
CA HIS A 91 7.15 14.37 7.27
C HIS A 91 7.80 13.25 8.07
N ALA A 92 7.69 13.28 9.40
CA ALA A 92 8.26 12.24 10.27
C ALA A 92 7.67 10.84 10.02
N TYR A 93 6.42 10.78 9.52
CA TYR A 93 5.72 9.56 9.14
C TYR A 93 5.97 9.13 7.68
N ASP A 94 6.76 9.89 6.92
CA ASP A 94 7.14 9.52 5.56
C ASP A 94 8.27 8.48 5.60
N HIS A 95 7.88 7.23 5.40
CA HIS A 95 8.78 6.09 5.29
C HIS A 95 8.99 5.63 3.83
N SER A 96 8.59 6.45 2.87
CA SER A 96 8.74 6.13 1.45
C SER A 96 10.19 6.17 0.98
N LEU A 97 10.48 5.39 -0.06
CA LEU A 97 11.76 5.35 -0.76
C LEU A 97 11.67 6.12 -2.08
N ALA A 98 12.81 6.53 -2.63
CA ALA A 98 12.88 7.22 -3.92
C ALA A 98 12.57 6.29 -5.11
N THR A 99 12.77 4.99 -4.95
CA THR A 99 12.41 3.96 -5.94
C THR A 99 11.54 2.88 -5.32
N ILE A 100 10.76 2.20 -6.16
CA ILE A 100 9.95 1.05 -5.72
C ILE A 100 10.93 -0.06 -5.27
N PRO A 101 10.78 -0.62 -4.06
CA PRO A 101 11.69 -1.63 -3.53
C PRO A 101 11.95 -2.77 -4.54
N GLY A 102 13.22 -3.09 -4.76
CA GLY A 102 13.64 -4.12 -5.71
C GLY A 102 13.68 -3.68 -7.18
N THR A 103 13.51 -2.39 -7.47
CA THR A 103 13.54 -1.86 -8.84
C THR A 103 14.23 -0.49 -8.91
N ASP A 104 14.58 -0.07 -10.12
CA ASP A 104 15.06 1.30 -10.42
C ASP A 104 13.94 2.27 -10.82
N LYS A 105 12.67 1.86 -10.70
CA LYS A 105 11.52 2.71 -11.05
C LYS A 105 11.31 3.76 -9.97
N GLU A 106 11.13 5.01 -10.38
CA GLU A 106 10.76 6.11 -9.49
C GLU A 106 9.50 5.75 -8.69
N ALA A 107 9.53 6.02 -7.40
CA ALA A 107 8.41 5.77 -6.50
C ALA A 107 7.52 7.01 -6.38
N TRP A 108 6.23 6.82 -6.62
CA TRP A 108 5.19 7.84 -6.39
C TRP A 108 4.32 7.42 -5.21
N TRP A 109 4.72 7.90 -4.03
CA TRP A 109 4.14 7.55 -2.74
C TRP A 109 2.75 8.16 -2.58
N ILE A 110 1.84 7.35 -2.04
CA ILE A 110 0.53 7.81 -1.59
C ILE A 110 0.68 8.34 -0.16
N CYS A 111 0.76 9.66 -0.03
CA CYS A 111 0.85 10.36 1.24
C CYS A 111 -0.41 10.12 2.06
N HIS A 112 -0.27 9.34 3.15
CA HIS A 112 -1.39 8.92 3.97
C HIS A 112 -1.74 9.88 5.11
N GLY A 113 -1.03 11.02 5.22
CA GLY A 113 -1.09 11.89 6.39
C GLY A 113 -0.57 11.19 7.65
N ASP A 114 -0.75 11.80 8.83
CA ASP A 114 -0.40 11.16 10.10
C ASP A 114 -1.47 10.12 10.52
N PHE A 115 -1.53 9.03 9.75
CA PHE A 115 -2.47 7.92 9.94
C PHE A 115 -2.04 6.97 11.07
N SER A 116 -0.85 7.18 11.64
CA SER A 116 -0.22 6.27 12.61
C SER A 116 -1.08 6.03 13.85
N ALA A 117 -1.71 7.09 14.37
CA ALA A 117 -2.55 7.01 15.57
C ALA A 117 -3.85 6.22 15.34
N VAL A 118 -4.43 6.29 14.14
CA VAL A 118 -5.63 5.52 13.78
C VAL A 118 -5.24 4.07 13.47
N TYR A 119 -4.11 3.86 12.80
CA TYR A 119 -3.62 2.53 12.46
C TYR A 119 -3.21 1.71 13.69
N SER A 120 -2.66 2.35 14.73
CA SER A 120 -2.20 1.65 15.93
C SER A 120 -3.33 1.05 16.76
N VAL A 121 -4.55 1.61 16.67
CA VAL A 121 -5.74 1.12 17.39
C VAL A 121 -6.57 0.11 16.58
N LEU A 122 -6.19 -0.19 15.34
CA LEU A 122 -6.80 -1.29 14.58
C LEU A 122 -6.49 -2.63 15.26
N GLU A 123 -7.40 -3.59 15.09
CA GLU A 123 -7.21 -4.96 15.59
C GLU A 123 -5.88 -5.55 15.13
N ASP A 124 -5.27 -6.44 15.91
CA ASP A 124 -4.00 -7.10 15.54
C ASP A 124 -4.15 -8.15 14.43
N ASP A 125 -5.38 -8.43 13.99
CA ASP A 125 -5.62 -9.34 12.88
C ASP A 125 -5.08 -8.77 11.56
N PRO A 126 -4.22 -9.50 10.82
CA PRO A 126 -3.58 -8.98 9.62
C PRO A 126 -4.57 -8.59 8.51
N VAL A 127 -5.73 -9.27 8.43
CA VAL A 127 -6.76 -8.98 7.43
C VAL A 127 -7.47 -7.69 7.80
N ALA A 128 -7.85 -7.51 9.06
CA ALA A 128 -8.45 -6.27 9.54
C ALA A 128 -7.51 -5.06 9.34
N ARG A 129 -6.22 -5.19 9.71
CA ARG A 129 -5.23 -4.10 9.54
C ARG A 129 -5.03 -3.71 8.08
N MET A 130 -4.82 -4.70 7.20
CA MET A 130 -4.60 -4.44 5.79
C MET A 130 -5.86 -3.91 5.10
N GLY A 131 -7.05 -4.41 5.46
CA GLY A 131 -8.33 -3.90 4.97
C GLY A 131 -8.55 -2.44 5.38
N GLY A 132 -8.31 -2.10 6.66
CA GLY A 132 -8.37 -0.73 7.15
C GLY A 132 -7.40 0.21 6.42
N PHE A 133 -6.17 -0.24 6.19
CA PHE A 133 -5.18 0.50 5.39
C PHE A 133 -5.65 0.71 3.95
N LEU A 134 -6.10 -0.33 3.26
CA LEU A 134 -6.59 -0.25 1.88
C LEU A 134 -7.77 0.71 1.75
N ASN A 135 -8.72 0.64 2.69
CA ASN A 135 -9.86 1.55 2.74
C ASN A 135 -9.43 3.03 2.92
N HIS A 136 -8.43 3.27 3.77
CA HIS A 136 -7.86 4.61 3.93
C HIS A 136 -7.19 5.11 2.64
N ILE A 137 -6.38 4.27 1.99
CA ILE A 137 -5.74 4.61 0.71
C ILE A 137 -6.78 4.90 -0.38
N ILE A 138 -7.82 4.09 -0.51
CA ILE A 138 -8.92 4.35 -1.46
C ILE A 138 -9.56 5.71 -1.17
N SER A 139 -9.83 6.01 0.10
CA SER A 139 -10.47 7.27 0.50
C SER A 139 -9.61 8.48 0.12
N LEU A 140 -8.29 8.41 0.33
CA LEU A 140 -7.37 9.50 -0.03
C LEU A 140 -7.28 9.71 -1.54
N LEU A 141 -7.14 8.62 -2.30
CA LEU A 141 -7.08 8.68 -3.76
C LEU A 141 -8.39 9.23 -4.35
N ASN A 142 -9.51 9.07 -3.63
CA ASN A 142 -10.83 9.54 -4.03
C ASN A 142 -11.31 10.81 -3.30
N TRP A 143 -10.49 11.47 -2.47
CA TRP A 143 -10.87 12.70 -1.76
C TRP A 143 -10.78 13.99 -2.57
#